data_AF-A0A6M0J1A9-F1
#
_entry.id   AF-A0A6M0J1A9-F1
#
_cell.length_a   1.000
_cell.length_b   1.000
_cell.length_c   1.000
_cell.angle_alpha   90.00
_cell.angle_beta   90.00
_cell.angle_gamma   90.00
#
_symmetry.space_group_name_H-M   'P 1'
#
loop_
_entity.id
_entity.type
_entity.pdbx_description
1 polymer ?
#
loop_
_entity_poly.entity_id
_entity_poly.type
_entity_poly.pdbx_seq_one_letter_code
_entity_poly.pdbx_strand_id
1 'polypeptide(L)' 'MTNQSFTNGYPLLISVNADLPVTLKDTKAIVNILFDSDRAAYPVEKLTFESAL' A
#
# COMPACT_ATOMS: atom_id res chain seq x y z
N MET A 1 -9.59 -19.77 12.11
CA MET A 1 -8.29 -19.39 11.52
C MET A 1 -7.85 -18.12 12.22
N THR A 2 -6.65 -18.10 12.80
CA THR A 2 -6.04 -16.88 13.34
C THR A 2 -5.63 -16.01 12.15
N ASN A 3 -6.24 -14.83 12.00
CA ASN A 3 -5.83 -13.82 11.01
C ASN A 3 -4.42 -13.35 11.35
N GLN A 4 -3.43 -14.03 10.78
CA GLN A 4 -2.03 -13.72 11.01
C GLN A 4 -1.66 -12.59 10.05
N SER A 5 -1.65 -11.36 10.57
CA SER A 5 -1.17 -10.19 9.83
C SER A 5 0.25 -10.43 9.33
N PHE A 6 0.55 -10.03 8.09
CA PHE A 6 1.87 -10.21 7.51
C PHE A 6 2.90 -9.34 8.26
N THR A 7 3.70 -9.96 9.14
CA THR A 7 4.52 -9.26 10.12
C THR A 7 5.95 -8.97 9.68
N ASN A 8 6.48 -9.65 8.66
CA ASN A 8 7.89 -9.53 8.27
C ASN A 8 8.11 -8.78 6.95
N GLY A 9 7.14 -7.97 6.50
CA GLY A 9 7.29 -7.16 5.30
C GLY A 9 7.06 -5.67 5.54
N TYR A 10 7.73 -4.87 4.71
CA TYR A 10 7.66 -3.41 4.69
C TYR A 10 7.44 -2.96 3.25
N PRO A 11 6.18 -2.71 2.83
CA PRO A 11 5.90 -2.26 1.48
C PRO A 11 6.27 -0.77 1.33
N LEU A 12 7.03 -0.47 0.28
CA LEU A 12 7.29 0.90 -0.17
C LEU A 12 6.52 1.15 -1.46
N LEU A 13 5.61 2.12 -1.44
CA LEU A 13 4.86 2.53 -2.61
C LEU A 13 5.30 3.93 -3.02
N ILE A 14 5.76 4.06 -4.26
CA ILE A 14 6.19 5.32 -4.85
C ILE A 14 5.22 5.66 -5.98
N SER A 15 4.51 6.77 -5.82
CA SER A 15 3.72 7.37 -6.90
C SER A 15 4.55 8.46 -7.58
N VAL A 16 4.50 8.52 -8.91
CA VAL A 16 5.11 9.61 -9.69
C VAL A 16 3.98 10.56 -10.05
N ASN A 17 3.99 11.75 -9.45
CA ASN A 17 2.93 12.75 -9.59
C ASN A 17 3.08 13.65 -10.82
N ALA A 18 4.16 13.48 -11.58
CA ALA A 18 4.58 14.41 -12.61
C ALA A 18 3.55 14.65 -13.74
N ASP A 19 2.58 13.74 -14.00
CA ASP A 19 1.59 14.05 -15.07
C ASP A 19 0.30 13.19 -15.13
N LEU A 20 0.08 12.24 -14.23
CA LEU A 20 -0.98 11.23 -14.39
C LEU A 20 -1.84 11.08 -13.13
N PRO A 21 -3.02 11.74 -13.08
CA PRO A 21 -4.01 11.55 -12.00
C PRO A 21 -4.41 10.08 -11.80
N VAL A 22 -4.29 9.26 -12.85
CA VAL A 22 -4.55 7.82 -12.80
C VAL A 22 -3.52 7.09 -11.91
N THR A 23 -2.27 7.53 -11.91
CA THR A 23 -1.19 6.91 -11.10
C THR A 23 -1.48 7.09 -9.61
N LEU A 24 -1.93 8.27 -9.19
CA LEU A 24 -2.38 8.49 -7.81
C LEU A 24 -3.58 7.61 -7.42
N LYS A 25 -4.53 7.42 -8.33
CA LYS A 25 -5.70 6.57 -8.11
C LYS A 25 -5.28 5.10 -7.96
N ASP A 26 -4.40 4.64 -8.82
CA ASP A 26 -3.91 3.26 -8.82
C ASP A 26 -3.07 2.97 -7.58
N THR A 27 -2.20 3.89 -7.17
CA THR A 27 -1.42 3.67 -5.94
C THR A 27 -2.32 3.60 -4.71
N LYS A 28 -3.37 4.43 -4.62
CA LYS A 28 -4.38 4.31 -3.55
C LYS A 28 -5.11 2.96 -3.59
N ALA A 29 -5.43 2.45 -4.77
CA ALA A 29 -6.06 1.14 -4.91
C ALA A 29 -5.14 0.01 -4.41
N ILE A 30 -3.84 0.09 -4.70
CA ILE A 30 -2.84 -0.87 -4.21
C ILE A 30 -2.71 -0.77 -2.68
N VAL A 31 -2.64 0.43 -2.11
CA VAL A 31 -2.62 0.62 -0.65
C VAL A 31 -3.80 -0.07 0.03
N ASN A 32 -5.01 0.08 -0.53
CA ASN A 32 -6.20 -0.56 0.03
C ASN A 32 -6.12 -2.09 0.01
N ILE A 33 -5.54 -2.68 -1.04
CA ILE A 33 -5.30 -4.14 -1.12
C ILE A 33 -4.30 -4.59 -0.06
N LEU A 34 -3.30 -3.77 0.25
CA LEU A 34 -2.27 -4.13 1.23
C LEU A 34 -2.82 -4.11 2.67
N PHE A 35 -3.80 -3.25 2.96
CA PHE A 35 -4.50 -3.21 4.24
C PHE A 35 -5.62 -4.23 4.41
N ASP A 36 -6.15 -4.75 3.31
CA ASP A 36 -7.24 -5.72 3.33
C ASP A 36 -6.82 -6.97 4.13
N SER A 37 -7.55 -7.20 5.23
CA SER A 37 -7.30 -8.30 6.17
C SER A 37 -7.56 -9.68 5.57
N ASP A 38 -8.39 -9.76 4.54
CA ASP A 38 -8.68 -10.99 3.81
C ASP A 38 -7.68 -11.21 2.67
N ARG A 39 -6.75 -10.28 2.45
CA ARG A 39 -5.70 -10.35 1.43
C ARG A 39 -4.31 -10.33 2.04
N ALA A 40 -3.63 -9.19 1.97
CA ALA A 40 -2.22 -9.07 2.32
C ALA A 40 -2.03 -8.76 3.81
N ALA A 41 -3.04 -8.17 4.47
CA ALA A 41 -3.09 -7.95 5.91
C ALA A 41 -1.81 -7.30 6.49
N TYR A 42 -1.24 -6.32 5.78
CA TYR A 42 -0.12 -5.54 6.29
C TYR A 42 -0.60 -4.60 7.41
N PRO A 43 0.16 -4.47 8.51
CA PRO A 43 -0.09 -3.44 9.51
C PRO A 43 0.07 -2.03 8.92
N VAL A 44 -0.83 -1.10 9.29
CA VAL A 44 -0.77 0.35 8.92
C VAL A 44 0.56 0.99 9.20
N GLU A 45 1.18 0.59 10.30
CA GLU A 45 2.45 1.09 10.79
C GLU A 45 3.64 0.76 9.88
N LYS A 46 3.51 -0.24 9.00
CA LYS A 46 4.60 -0.76 8.16
C LYS A 46 4.55 -0.31 6.71
N LEU A 47 3.52 0.46 6.35
CA LEU A 47 3.27 0.91 4.99
C LEU A 47 3.76 2.33 4.81
N THR A 48 4.76 2.50 3.94
CA THR A 48 5.31 3.81 3.58
C THR A 48 4.83 4.19 2.17
N PHE A 49 4.19 5.35 2.08
CA PHE A 49 3.74 5.92 0.82
C PHE A 49 4.51 7.21 0.55
N GLU A 50 5.26 7.23 -0.56
CA GLU A 50 6.01 8.39 -1.02
C GLU A 50 5.46 8.86 -2.37
N SER A 51 5.48 10.16 -2.57
CA SER A 51 5.07 10.81 -3.81
C SER A 51 6.26 11.58 -4.35
N ALA A 52 6.86 11.08 -5.43
CA ALA A 52 7.88 11.81 -6.17
C ALA A 52 7.20 12.84 -7.08
N LEU A 53 7.56 14.12 -6.88
CA LEU A 53 7.17 15.24 -7.76
C LEU A 53 7.84 15.12 -9.12
#